data_AF-A0A6B3H9A0-F1
#
_entry.id   AF-A0A6B3H9A0-F1
#
_cell.length_a   1.000
_cell.length_b   1.000
_cell.length_c   1.000
_cell.angle_alpha   90.00
_cell.angle_beta   90.00
_cell.angle_gamma   90.00
#
_symmetry.space_group_name_H-M   'P 1'
#
loop_
_entity.id
_entity.type
_entity.pdbx_description
1 polymer ?
#
loop_
_entity_poly.entity_id
_entity_poly.type
_entity_poly.pdbx_seq_one_letter_code
_entity_poly.pdbx_strand_id
1 'polypeptide(L)'
;WLVPDGFGTTVGSVVVTPLPGHGVPAGALILLRTDTRRGFSENEETFARLFAARAGAALSAARLYAEQHSITRTLMRDLLPPPLHRVHGVEFAGSYRSSD
;
A
#
# COMPACT_ATOMS: atom_id res chain seq x y z
N TRP A 1 7.29 -3.01 18.98
CA TRP A 1 6.73 -2.35 17.78
C TRP A 1 5.58 -3.13 17.12
N LEU A 2 5.34 -4.40 17.47
CA LEU A 2 4.22 -5.18 16.93
C LEU A 2 2.87 -4.94 17.63
N VAL A 3 2.90 -4.45 18.86
CA VAL A 3 1.71 -4.13 19.65
C VAL A 3 1.43 -2.64 19.49
N PRO A 4 0.26 -2.24 18.96
CA PRO A 4 -0.11 -0.84 18.82
C PRO A 4 -0.19 -0.12 20.16
N ASP A 5 0.09 1.19 20.17
CA ASP A 5 -0.13 2.00 21.36
C ASP A 5 -1.62 1.97 21.75
N GLY A 6 -1.90 1.74 23.03
CA GLY A 6 -3.27 1.59 23.55
C GLY A 6 -3.89 0.20 23.36
N PHE A 7 -3.18 -0.74 22.74
CA PHE A 7 -3.56 -2.16 22.79
C PHE A 7 -3.31 -2.66 24.22
N GLY A 8 -4.32 -3.30 24.84
CA GLY A 8 -4.38 -3.59 26.28
C GLY A 8 -3.09 -4.17 26.89
N THR A 9 -2.97 -4.10 28.21
CA THR A 9 -1.72 -4.35 28.97
C THR A 9 -1.07 -5.72 28.77
N THR A 10 -1.75 -6.68 28.15
CA THR A 10 -1.19 -8.01 27.88
C THR A 10 -1.77 -8.59 26.59
N VAL A 11 -0.88 -9.09 25.72
CA VAL A 11 -1.25 -9.91 24.56
C VAL A 11 -1.34 -11.35 25.02
N GLY A 12 -2.53 -11.95 24.95
CA GLY A 12 -2.79 -13.32 25.36
C GLY A 12 -2.53 -14.34 24.26
N SER A 13 -2.70 -13.96 22.98
CA SER A 13 -2.32 -14.82 21.85
C SER A 13 -2.02 -14.02 20.59
N VAL A 14 -1.18 -14.61 19.73
CA VAL A 14 -0.74 -14.04 18.45
C VAL A 14 -0.83 -15.10 17.36
N VAL A 15 -1.37 -14.72 16.20
CA VAL A 15 -1.26 -15.50 14.96
C VAL A 15 -0.50 -14.68 13.93
N VAL A 16 0.52 -15.28 13.34
CA VAL A 16 1.30 -14.70 12.23
C VAL A 16 1.09 -15.57 11.01
N THR A 17 0.54 -14.98 9.95
CA THR A 17 0.27 -15.70 8.70
C THR A 17 0.95 -14.97 7.55
N PRO A 18 1.78 -15.63 6.72
CA PRO A 18 2.40 -14.98 5.57
C PRO A 18 1.34 -14.58 4.54
N LEU A 19 1.52 -13.41 3.93
CA LEU A 19 0.74 -12.99 2.77
C LEU A 19 1.49 -13.47 1.52
N PRO A 20 1.03 -14.52 0.84
CA PRO A 20 1.73 -15.04 -0.34
C PRO A 20 1.75 -13.99 -1.45
N GLY A 21 2.86 -13.93 -2.18
CA GLY A 21 2.99 -13.09 -3.36
C GLY A 21 3.63 -13.83 -4.52
N HIS A 22 3.80 -13.13 -5.65
CA HIS A 22 4.44 -13.67 -6.84
C HIS A 22 5.94 -13.90 -6.58
N GLY A 23 6.31 -15.10 -6.14
CA GLY A 23 7.70 -15.54 -5.92
C GLY A 23 8.29 -15.21 -4.54
N VAL A 24 7.85 -14.13 -3.90
CA VAL A 24 8.27 -13.71 -2.54
C VAL A 24 7.02 -13.30 -1.74
N PRO A 25 6.96 -13.52 -0.41
CA PRO A 25 5.85 -13.05 0.40
C PRO A 25 5.63 -11.54 0.25
N ALA A 26 4.39 -11.14 -0.03
CA ALA A 26 3.99 -9.73 -0.14
C ALA A 26 3.96 -9.02 1.23
N GLY A 27 3.96 -9.78 2.32
CA GLY A 27 3.95 -9.29 3.69
C GLY A 27 3.53 -10.36 4.70
N ALA A 28 3.05 -9.93 5.86
CA ALA A 28 2.50 -10.80 6.89
C ALA A 28 1.21 -10.20 7.50
N LEU A 29 0.24 -11.06 7.79
CA LEU A 29 -0.93 -10.76 8.60
C LEU A 29 -0.62 -11.11 10.05
N ILE A 30 -0.80 -10.15 10.96
CA ILE A 30 -0.55 -10.33 12.39
C ILE A 30 -1.85 -10.05 13.13
N LEU A 31 -2.36 -11.06 13.81
CA LEU A 31 -3.56 -10.97 14.64
C LEU A 31 -3.14 -11.05 16.10
N LEU A 32 -3.56 -10.06 16.88
CA LEU A 32 -3.30 -9.97 18.31
C LEU A 32 -4.62 -10.09 19.07
N ARG A 33 -4.62 -10.86 20.15
CA ARG A 33 -5.78 -11.01 21.05
C ARG A 33 -5.32 -10.74 22.48
N THR A 34 -6.05 -9.87 23.18
CA THR A 34 -5.76 -9.49 24.57
C THR A 34 -6.32 -10.48 25.59
N ASP A 35 -7.32 -11.27 25.22
CA ASP A 35 -7.83 -12.34 26.08
C ASP A 35 -6.75 -13.44 26.24
N THR A 36 -6.35 -13.67 27.49
CA THR A 36 -5.35 -14.67 27.89
C THR A 36 -5.96 -16.05 28.12
N ARG A 37 -7.30 -16.16 28.20
CA ARG A 37 -8.00 -17.42 28.50
C ARG A 37 -8.33 -18.24 27.26
N ARG A 38 -8.30 -17.65 26.07
CA ARG A 38 -8.54 -18.34 24.79
C ARG A 38 -7.57 -17.91 23.70
N GLY A 39 -6.82 -18.89 23.19
CA GLY A 39 -6.09 -18.77 21.94
C GLY A 39 -7.02 -18.66 20.73
N PHE A 40 -6.43 -18.57 19.55
CA PHE A 40 -7.17 -18.70 18.29
C PHE A 40 -7.57 -20.15 18.09
N SER A 41 -8.80 -20.36 17.65
CA SER A 41 -9.30 -21.68 17.26
C SER A 41 -8.82 -22.05 15.86
N GLU A 42 -8.85 -23.34 15.54
CA GLU A 42 -8.47 -23.86 14.22
C GLU A 42 -9.29 -23.23 13.07
N ASN A 43 -10.57 -22.93 13.31
CA ASN A 43 -11.42 -22.21 12.36
C ASN A 43 -10.95 -20.77 12.13
N GLU A 44 -10.54 -20.07 13.19
CA GLU A 44 -10.02 -18.71 13.09
C GLU A 44 -8.67 -18.67 12.38
N GLU A 45 -7.80 -19.65 12.63
CA GLU A 45 -6.55 -19.78 11.89
C GLU A 45 -6.78 -20.10 10.42
N THR A 46 -7.74 -20.98 10.11
CA THR A 46 -8.12 -21.31 8.74
C THR A 46 -8.67 -20.09 8.02
N PHE A 47 -9.52 -19.31 8.70
CA PHE A 47 -10.01 -18.04 8.20
C PHE A 47 -8.87 -17.05 7.95
N ALA A 48 -7.93 -16.92 8.89
CA ALA A 48 -6.76 -16.05 8.75
C ALA A 48 -5.90 -16.44 7.53
N ARG A 49 -5.71 -17.74 7.28
CA ARG A 49 -5.01 -18.26 6.09
C ARG A 49 -5.73 -17.92 4.79
N LEU A 50 -7.05 -18.10 4.73
CA LEU A 50 -7.85 -17.76 3.56
C LEU A 50 -7.84 -16.25 3.28
N PHE A 51 -7.96 -15.44 4.34
CA PHE A 51 -7.86 -13.99 4.24
C PHE A 51 -6.47 -13.59 3.74
N ALA A 52 -5.41 -14.14 4.32
CA ALA A 52 -4.03 -13.87 3.96
C ALA A 52 -3.75 -14.18 2.49
N ALA A 53 -4.26 -15.30 1.97
CA ALA A 53 -4.14 -15.66 0.56
C ALA A 53 -4.74 -14.60 -0.35
N ARG A 54 -5.95 -14.12 -0.04
CA ARG A 54 -6.64 -13.11 -0.85
C ARG A 54 -5.98 -11.73 -0.74
N ALA A 55 -5.59 -11.33 0.46
CA ALA A 55 -4.90 -10.07 0.70
C ALA A 55 -3.51 -10.06 0.03
N GLY A 56 -2.76 -11.17 0.12
CA GLY A 56 -1.47 -11.33 -0.53
C GLY A 56 -1.54 -11.22 -2.05
N ALA A 57 -2.54 -11.85 -2.68
CA ALA A 57 -2.79 -11.71 -4.11
C ALA A 57 -3.09 -10.25 -4.52
N ALA A 58 -3.96 -9.57 -3.77
CA ALA A 58 -4.31 -8.17 -4.04
C ALA A 58 -3.11 -7.22 -3.87
N LEU A 59 -2.32 -7.40 -2.80
CA LEU A 59 -1.11 -6.61 -2.56
C LEU A 59 -0.03 -6.87 -3.61
N SER A 60 0.13 -8.11 -4.04
CA SER A 60 1.07 -8.47 -5.11
C SER A 60 0.69 -7.83 -6.43
N ALA A 61 -0.60 -7.87 -6.79
CA ALA A 61 -1.10 -7.19 -7.97
C ALA A 61 -0.89 -5.67 -7.88
N ALA A 62 -1.24 -5.06 -6.73
CA ALA A 62 -1.02 -3.63 -6.50
C ALA A 62 0.47 -3.23 -6.61
N ARG A 63 1.38 -4.07 -6.08
CA ARG A 63 2.84 -3.88 -6.19
C ARG A 63 3.29 -3.93 -7.65
N LEU A 64 2.86 -4.97 -8.38
CA LEU A 64 3.17 -5.14 -9.80
C LEU A 64 2.67 -3.94 -10.62
N TYR A 65 1.45 -3.49 -10.36
CA TYR A 65 0.89 -2.30 -11.02
C TYR A 65 1.62 -1.03 -10.63
N ALA A 66 2.01 -0.85 -9.36
CA ALA A 66 2.78 0.31 -8.92
C ALA A 66 4.18 0.36 -9.55
N GLU A 67 4.84 -0.80 -9.71
CA GLU A 67 6.10 -0.93 -10.43
C GLU A 67 5.93 -0.63 -11.93
N GLN A 68 4.87 -1.11 -12.55
CA GLN A 68 4.53 -0.81 -13.95
C GLN A 68 4.11 0.66 -14.18
N HIS A 69 3.50 1.31 -13.18
CA HIS A 69 3.10 2.73 -13.24
C HIS A 69 4.25 3.73 -13.09
N SER A 70 5.50 3.26 -12.96
CA SER A 70 6.68 4.13 -12.91
C SER A 70 7.00 4.84 -14.24
N ILE A 71 6.27 4.58 -15.33
CA ILE A 71 6.52 5.20 -16.65
C ILE A 71 5.62 6.42 -16.95
N THR A 72 4.55 6.67 -16.18
CA THR A 72 3.63 7.80 -16.46
C THR A 72 3.61 8.83 -15.32
N ARG A 73 4.76 9.12 -14.71
CA ARG A 73 4.90 10.29 -13.84
C ARG A 73 6.09 11.19 -14.16
N THR A 74 7.13 10.66 -14.80
CA THR A 74 8.24 11.49 -15.27
C THR A 74 7.89 12.25 -16.56
N LEU A 75 7.11 11.66 -17.47
CA LEU A 75 6.71 12.31 -18.73
C LEU A 75 5.70 13.47 -18.57
N MET A 76 4.96 13.58 -17.46
CA MET A 76 4.03 14.71 -17.23
C MET A 76 4.61 15.86 -16.40
N ARG A 77 5.87 15.74 -15.91
CA ARG A 77 6.49 16.81 -15.13
C ARG A 77 7.27 17.82 -15.99
N ASP A 78 7.66 17.43 -17.20
CA ASP A 78 8.39 18.31 -18.14
C ASP A 78 7.49 19.03 -19.15
N LEU A 79 6.16 18.79 -19.10
CA LEU A 79 5.16 19.52 -19.90
C LEU A 79 4.57 20.72 -19.16
N LEU A 80 4.97 20.97 -17.92
CA LEU A 80 4.54 22.17 -17.20
C LEU A 80 5.55 23.28 -17.49
N PRO A 81 5.17 24.30 -18.28
CA PRO A 81 6.06 25.42 -18.58
C PRO A 81 6.53 26.06 -17.25
N PRO A 82 7.81 26.51 -17.18
CA PRO A 82 8.33 27.14 -15.98
C PRO A 82 7.43 28.31 -15.55
N PRO A 83 7.30 28.59 -14.24
CA PRO A 83 6.43 29.66 -13.76
C PRO A 83 6.85 30.98 -14.38
N LEU A 84 6.00 31.48 -15.28
CA LEU A 84 6.21 32.72 -16.03
C LEU A 84 6.32 33.88 -15.04
N HIS A 85 7.51 34.48 -14.94
CA HIS A 85 7.71 35.67 -14.15
C HIS A 85 6.96 36.84 -14.78
N ARG A 86 6.06 37.49 -14.01
CA ARG A 86 5.41 38.73 -14.42
C ARG A 86 6.46 39.83 -14.53
N VAL A 87 6.72 40.30 -15.74
CA VAL A 87 7.40 41.58 -15.99
C VAL A 87 6.34 42.58 -16.46
N HIS A 88 6.10 43.59 -15.62
CA HIS A 88 5.32 44.81 -15.86
C HIS A 88 4.21 44.76 -16.93
N GLY A 89 2.99 44.38 -16.51
CA GLY A 89 1.74 44.74 -17.22
C GLY A 89 1.26 43.77 -18.30
N VAL A 90 1.92 42.63 -18.54
CA VAL A 90 1.46 41.61 -19.50
C VAL A 90 1.40 40.23 -18.85
N GLU A 91 0.30 39.51 -19.07
CA GLU A 91 0.07 38.14 -18.62
C GLU A 91 0.19 37.19 -19.83
N PHE A 92 1.12 36.24 -19.76
CA PHE A 92 1.35 35.27 -20.84
C PHE A 92 0.66 33.95 -20.51
N ALA A 93 -0.08 33.37 -21.47
CA ALA A 93 -0.64 32.04 -21.40
C ALA A 93 -0.11 31.19 -22.56
N GLY A 94 0.47 30.03 -22.26
CA GLY A 94 0.89 29.04 -23.26
C GLY A 94 0.01 27.81 -23.20
N SER A 95 -0.42 27.30 -24.36
CA SER A 95 -1.04 25.98 -24.47
C SER A 95 -0.22 25.10 -25.41
N TYR A 96 0.04 23.86 -25.00
CA TYR A 96 0.73 22.88 -25.83
C TYR A 96 -0.26 22.31 -26.85
N ARG A 97 0.05 22.42 -28.13
CA ARG A 97 -0.61 21.68 -29.20
C ARG A 97 0.34 20.58 -29.65
N SER A 98 -0.04 19.32 -29.44
CA SER A 98 0.67 18.20 -30.07
C SER A 98 0.58 18.38 -31.57
N SER A 99 1.73 18.37 -32.24
CA SER A 99 1.77 18.17 -33.69
C SER A 99 1.61 16.66 -33.94
N ASP A 100 0.78 16.31 -34.92
CA ASP A 100 0.61 14.94 -35.43
C ASP A 100 1.95 14.32 -35.86
#